data_AF-A0A5C6BDP1-F1
#
_entry.id   AF-A0A5C6BDP1-F1
#
_cell.length_a   1.000
_cell.length_b   1.000
_cell.length_c   1.000
_cell.angle_alpha   90.00
_cell.angle_beta   90.00
_cell.angle_gamma   90.00
#
_symmetry.space_group_name_H-M   'P 1'
#
loop_
_entity.id
_entity.type
_entity.pdbx_description
1 polymer ?
#
loop_
_entity_poly.entity_id
_entity_poly.type
_entity_poly.pdbx_seq_one_letter_code
_entity_poly.pdbx_strand_id
1 'polypeptide(L)'
;MKLSDRLEELVKACFTGIWIESHEHDDALLEISQLCREHEWRLVSWDIDQGLRVSGSPLGDDDGSNDPLSAIRSMRSFAGDDTPSIVVLTNFHRFLSSAEIMQALARQIVDGKSTRTIFVILSPVVQIPTELEKLFIVIDHPLPTREQLKEIAEGIATEEGELPGAERLETVLAAAMGLTRLEAENAFGLSLVRDSVILPESVWELKASMLKKSGLLQLYKSSDDFTSLGGLSPPSFADRDFLIHIQLGHGYMS
;
A
#
# COMPACT_ATOMS: atom_id res chain seq x y z
N MET A 1 -11.65 -8.14 0.38
CA MET A 1 -12.40 -7.13 -0.37
C MET A 1 -11.36 -6.23 -0.99
N LYS A 2 -11.44 -5.98 -2.30
CA LYS A 2 -10.45 -5.18 -3.01
C LYS A 2 -10.62 -3.69 -2.68
N LEU A 3 -9.60 -2.87 -2.90
CA LEU A 3 -9.74 -1.42 -2.71
C LEU A 3 -10.74 -0.86 -3.72
N SER A 4 -10.77 -1.39 -4.95
CA SER A 4 -11.70 -1.03 -6.01
C SER A 4 -13.16 -1.12 -5.56
N ASP A 5 -13.54 -2.23 -4.93
CA ASP A 5 -14.92 -2.48 -4.48
C ASP A 5 -15.36 -1.40 -3.49
N ARG A 6 -14.49 -1.09 -2.52
CA ARG A 6 -14.79 -0.10 -1.48
C ARG A 6 -14.82 1.31 -2.04
N LEU A 7 -13.88 1.64 -2.92
CA LEU A 7 -13.81 2.95 -3.55
C LEU A 7 -15.03 3.19 -4.45
N GLU A 8 -15.47 2.18 -5.19
CA GLU A 8 -16.67 2.25 -6.04
C GLU A 8 -17.92 2.59 -5.23
N GLU A 9 -18.14 1.92 -4.09
CA GLU A 9 -19.25 2.21 -3.17
C GLU A 9 -19.23 3.68 -2.71
N LEU A 10 -18.06 4.18 -2.30
CA LEU A 10 -17.89 5.53 -1.79
C LEU A 10 -18.09 6.59 -2.87
N VAL A 11 -17.58 6.36 -4.07
CA VAL A 11 -17.76 7.25 -5.23
C VAL A 11 -19.24 7.32 -5.60
N LYS A 12 -19.93 6.16 -5.68
CA LYS A 12 -21.38 6.10 -5.95
C LYS A 12 -22.23 6.78 -4.87
N ALA A 13 -21.79 6.70 -3.62
CA ALA A 13 -22.42 7.40 -2.50
C ALA A 13 -22.02 8.89 -2.39
N CYS A 14 -21.23 9.42 -3.33
CA CYS A 14 -20.78 10.81 -3.39
C CYS A 14 -19.99 11.26 -2.15
N PHE A 15 -19.14 10.36 -1.63
CA PHE A 15 -18.08 10.76 -0.70
C PHE A 15 -16.98 11.48 -1.49
N THR A 16 -16.78 12.76 -1.21
CA THR A 16 -15.90 13.63 -2.00
C THR A 16 -14.53 13.84 -1.37
N GLY A 17 -14.33 13.36 -0.15
CA GLY A 17 -13.03 13.30 0.53
C GLY A 17 -12.77 11.88 1.01
N ILE A 18 -11.81 11.21 0.39
CA ILE A 18 -11.40 9.84 0.71
C ILE A 18 -9.91 9.85 1.03
N TRP A 19 -9.53 9.19 2.10
CA TRP A 19 -8.14 8.96 2.46
C TRP A 19 -7.87 7.46 2.35
N ILE A 20 -6.88 7.10 1.53
CA ILE A 20 -6.44 5.71 1.37
C ILE A 20 -5.11 5.58 2.08
N GLU A 21 -5.09 4.81 3.17
CA GLU A 21 -3.85 4.39 3.81
C GLU A 21 -3.22 3.27 3.00
N SER A 22 -2.07 3.52 2.38
CA SER A 22 -1.38 2.56 1.52
C SER A 22 0.14 2.71 1.62
N HIS A 23 0.83 1.59 1.77
CA HIS A 23 2.28 1.52 1.61
C HIS A 23 2.70 1.24 0.16
N GLU A 24 1.73 1.06 -0.73
CA GLU A 24 1.90 0.59 -2.11
C GLU A 24 1.16 1.52 -3.07
N HIS A 25 1.64 2.76 -3.18
CA HIS A 25 0.94 3.79 -3.92
C HIS A 25 0.76 3.46 -5.40
N ASP A 26 1.76 2.85 -6.03
CA ASP A 26 1.70 2.49 -7.45
C ASP A 26 0.63 1.42 -7.70
N ASP A 27 0.53 0.41 -6.83
CA ASP A 27 -0.49 -0.64 -6.92
C ASP A 27 -1.90 -0.07 -6.69
N ALA A 28 -2.07 0.76 -5.65
CA ALA A 28 -3.32 1.45 -5.40
C ALA A 28 -3.73 2.37 -6.57
N LEU A 29 -2.80 3.11 -7.18
CA LEU A 29 -3.05 3.94 -8.35
C LEU A 29 -3.45 3.12 -9.58
N LEU A 30 -2.82 1.96 -9.79
CA LEU A 30 -3.18 1.04 -10.86
C LEU A 30 -4.60 0.51 -10.69
N GLU A 31 -4.97 0.10 -9.47
CA GLU A 31 -6.31 -0.38 -9.16
C GLU A 31 -7.37 0.73 -9.32
N ILE A 32 -7.08 1.95 -8.85
CA ILE A 32 -7.94 3.13 -9.07
C ILE A 32 -8.09 3.42 -10.56
N SER A 33 -7.00 3.33 -11.33
CA SER A 33 -7.02 3.56 -12.78
C SER A 33 -7.83 2.52 -13.53
N GLN A 34 -7.79 1.25 -13.11
CA GLN A 34 -8.61 0.19 -13.68
C GLN A 34 -10.09 0.46 -13.40
N LEU A 35 -10.44 0.75 -12.14
CA LEU A 35 -11.81 1.11 -11.75
C LEU A 35 -12.35 2.32 -12.54
N CYS A 36 -11.54 3.37 -12.68
CA CYS A 36 -11.93 4.55 -13.46
C CYS A 36 -12.19 4.19 -14.93
N ARG A 37 -11.37 3.34 -15.52
CA ARG A 37 -11.53 2.90 -16.91
C ARG A 37 -12.80 2.05 -17.10
N GLU A 38 -13.10 1.17 -16.16
CA GLU A 38 -14.30 0.31 -16.20
C GLU A 38 -15.60 1.10 -16.12
N HIS A 39 -15.62 2.20 -15.35
CA HIS A 39 -16.78 3.07 -15.19
C HIS A 39 -16.75 4.34 -16.06
N GLU A 40 -15.76 4.47 -16.94
CA GLU A 40 -15.54 5.67 -17.76
C GLU A 40 -15.43 6.97 -16.93
N TRP A 41 -14.92 6.86 -15.69
CA TRP A 41 -14.64 8.00 -14.83
C TRP A 41 -13.35 8.69 -15.23
N ARG A 42 -13.32 10.01 -15.01
CA ARG A 42 -12.11 10.80 -15.24
C ARG A 42 -11.14 10.58 -14.07
N LEU A 43 -9.91 10.20 -14.37
CA LEU A 43 -8.83 10.09 -13.39
C LEU A 43 -7.83 11.23 -13.60
N VAL A 44 -7.53 11.92 -12.50
CA VAL A 44 -6.48 12.92 -12.41
C VAL A 44 -5.58 12.51 -11.24
N SER A 45 -4.27 12.51 -11.44
CA SER A 45 -3.29 12.31 -10.38
C SER A 45 -2.40 13.53 -10.21
N TRP A 46 -1.93 13.77 -8.99
CA TRP A 46 -0.94 14.77 -8.70
C TRP A 46 0.07 14.25 -7.69
N ASP A 47 1.34 14.48 -7.97
CA ASP A 47 2.44 14.38 -7.02
C ASP A 47 3.41 15.55 -7.21
N ILE A 48 4.24 15.82 -6.20
CA ILE A 48 5.12 16.99 -6.18
C ILE A 48 6.23 16.94 -7.25
N ASP A 49 6.64 15.76 -7.69
CA ASP A 49 7.70 15.58 -8.67
C ASP A 49 7.17 15.72 -10.10
N GLN A 50 6.00 15.13 -10.35
CA GLN A 50 5.42 14.99 -11.68
C GLN A 50 4.32 15.99 -12.01
N GLY A 51 3.86 16.77 -11.02
CA GLY A 51 2.79 17.73 -11.19
C GLY A 51 1.44 17.07 -11.47
N LEU A 52 0.55 17.81 -12.13
CA LEU A 52 -0.82 17.37 -12.43
C LEU A 52 -0.85 16.53 -13.71
N ARG A 53 -1.46 15.34 -13.64
CA ARG A 53 -1.60 14.43 -14.79
C ARG A 53 -3.05 14.01 -14.96
N VAL A 54 -3.53 14.05 -16.20
CA VAL A 54 -4.88 13.62 -16.56
C VAL A 54 -4.79 12.35 -17.38
N SER A 55 -5.44 11.27 -16.94
CA SER A 55 -5.43 9.99 -17.66
C SER A 55 -5.98 10.14 -19.08
N GLY A 56 -5.21 9.66 -20.07
CA GLY A 56 -5.60 9.68 -21.48
C GLY A 56 -5.20 10.95 -22.25
N SER A 57 -4.68 11.98 -21.59
CA SER A 57 -3.99 13.07 -22.29
C SER A 57 -2.54 12.65 -22.56
N PRO A 58 -1.97 12.91 -23.75
CA PRO A 58 -0.51 12.90 -23.88
C PRO A 58 0.07 13.83 -22.82
N LEU A 59 1.27 13.50 -22.33
CA LEU A 59 2.09 14.39 -21.50
C LEU A 59 2.20 15.72 -22.26
N GLY A 60 1.29 16.65 -21.97
CA GLY A 60 1.39 17.99 -22.48
C GLY A 60 2.55 18.65 -21.76
N ASP A 61 3.32 19.47 -22.46
CA ASP A 61 4.25 20.45 -21.89
C ASP A 61 3.54 21.52 -21.03
N ASP A 62 2.37 21.21 -20.49
CA ASP A 62 1.57 22.10 -19.67
C ASP A 62 2.03 21.89 -18.23
N ASP A 63 3.00 22.73 -17.86
CA ASP A 63 3.29 23.38 -16.56
C ASP A 63 2.39 22.96 -15.37
N GLY A 64 2.23 21.66 -15.16
CA GLY A 64 1.42 21.07 -14.14
C GLY A 64 2.03 21.49 -12.82
N SER A 65 1.46 22.54 -12.23
CA SER A 65 2.08 23.23 -11.12
C SER A 65 2.52 22.24 -10.03
N ASN A 66 3.83 22.11 -9.84
CA ASN A 66 4.42 21.41 -8.71
C ASN A 66 4.11 22.12 -7.38
N ASP A 67 3.61 23.36 -7.42
CA ASP A 67 3.02 24.03 -6.27
C ASP A 67 1.65 23.38 -5.90
N PRO A 68 1.51 22.84 -4.68
CA PRO A 68 0.29 22.12 -4.27
C PRO A 68 -0.97 22.98 -4.24
N LEU A 69 -0.83 24.27 -3.92
CA LEU A 69 -1.98 25.18 -3.82
C LEU A 69 -2.57 25.46 -5.21
N SER A 70 -1.71 25.72 -6.17
CA SER A 70 -2.05 25.91 -7.57
C SER A 70 -2.64 24.63 -8.19
N ALA A 71 -2.14 23.45 -7.81
CA ALA A 71 -2.72 22.17 -8.20
C ALA A 71 -4.18 22.02 -7.72
N ILE A 72 -4.46 22.25 -6.43
CA ILE A 72 -5.83 22.22 -5.87
C ILE A 72 -6.75 23.18 -6.61
N ARG A 73 -6.27 24.38 -6.93
CA ARG A 73 -7.08 25.41 -7.61
C ARG A 73 -7.40 25.03 -9.05
N SER A 74 -6.44 24.42 -9.73
CA SER A 74 -6.59 23.97 -11.13
C SER A 74 -7.60 22.83 -11.24
N MET A 75 -7.78 22.01 -10.20
CA MET A 75 -8.73 20.89 -10.23
C MET A 75 -10.20 21.28 -10.42
N ARG A 76 -10.54 22.56 -10.22
CA ARG A 76 -11.87 23.10 -10.53
C ARG A 76 -12.23 22.99 -12.01
N SER A 77 -11.25 23.04 -12.91
CA SER A 77 -11.50 22.99 -14.36
C SER A 77 -11.96 21.60 -14.84
N PHE A 78 -11.86 20.57 -14.00
CA PHE A 78 -12.32 19.23 -14.33
C PHE A 78 -13.81 19.00 -14.05
N ALA A 79 -14.49 19.98 -13.42
CA ALA A 79 -15.93 19.97 -13.23
C ALA A 79 -16.63 20.44 -14.53
N GLY A 80 -17.44 19.59 -15.17
CA GLY A 80 -18.13 20.02 -16.39
C GLY A 80 -19.08 19.01 -17.02
N ASP A 81 -18.78 17.73 -16.90
CA ASP A 81 -19.60 16.64 -17.43
C ASP A 81 -20.22 15.89 -16.24
N ASP A 82 -21.42 15.33 -16.37
CA ASP A 82 -22.11 14.59 -15.27
C ASP A 82 -21.33 13.32 -14.82
N THR A 83 -20.18 13.06 -15.44
CA THR A 83 -19.23 11.99 -15.16
C THR A 83 -18.40 12.28 -13.90
N PRO A 84 -18.34 11.33 -12.94
CA PRO A 84 -17.46 11.43 -11.79
C PRO A 84 -15.98 11.65 -12.18
N SER A 85 -15.33 12.56 -11.46
CA SER A 85 -13.89 12.81 -11.58
C SER A 85 -13.19 12.46 -10.29
N ILE A 86 -12.24 11.53 -10.35
CA ILE A 86 -11.41 11.11 -9.22
C ILE A 86 -10.05 11.81 -9.32
N VAL A 87 -9.70 12.54 -8.27
CA VAL A 87 -8.47 13.29 -8.14
C VAL A 87 -7.62 12.64 -7.06
N VAL A 88 -6.54 11.96 -7.44
CA VAL A 88 -5.61 11.29 -6.52
C VAL A 88 -4.43 12.20 -6.20
N LEU A 89 -4.24 12.49 -4.92
CA LEU A 89 -3.17 13.33 -4.39
C LEU A 89 -2.19 12.45 -3.59
N THR A 90 -1.06 12.10 -4.22
CA THR A 90 -0.08 11.20 -3.61
C THR A 90 0.77 11.95 -2.60
N ASN A 91 0.92 11.39 -1.39
CA ASN A 91 1.68 11.98 -0.27
C ASN A 91 1.24 13.40 0.14
N PHE A 92 -0.01 13.79 -0.16
CA PHE A 92 -0.46 15.16 0.05
C PHE A 92 -0.53 15.58 1.52
N HIS A 93 -0.58 14.60 2.44
CA HIS A 93 -0.53 14.80 3.90
C HIS A 93 0.64 15.71 4.33
N ARG A 94 1.75 15.69 3.59
CA ARG A 94 2.95 16.53 3.87
C ARG A 94 2.69 18.03 3.74
N PHE A 95 1.69 18.44 2.96
CA PHE A 95 1.37 19.84 2.69
C PHE A 95 0.22 20.40 3.54
N LEU A 96 -0.46 19.54 4.30
CA LEU A 96 -1.62 19.91 5.11
C LEU A 96 -1.27 20.73 6.36
N SER A 97 0.01 21.03 6.59
CA SER A 97 0.44 22.00 7.61
C SER A 97 0.24 23.46 7.18
N SER A 98 0.03 23.72 5.89
CA SER A 98 -0.27 25.06 5.37
C SER A 98 -1.77 25.35 5.46
N ALA A 99 -2.12 26.43 6.16
CA ALA A 99 -3.51 26.87 6.30
C ALA A 99 -4.18 27.17 4.94
N GLU A 100 -3.44 27.72 3.97
CA GLU A 100 -3.97 28.04 2.64
C GLU A 100 -4.31 26.78 1.84
N ILE A 101 -3.44 25.77 1.89
CA ILE A 101 -3.63 24.48 1.22
C ILE A 101 -4.80 23.73 1.86
N MET A 102 -4.83 23.66 3.19
CA MET A 102 -5.90 23.02 3.95
C MET A 102 -7.26 23.68 3.65
N GLN A 103 -7.33 25.01 3.67
CA GLN A 103 -8.56 25.75 3.38
C GLN A 103 -9.02 25.56 1.92
N ALA A 104 -8.08 25.54 0.98
CA ALA A 104 -8.38 25.30 -0.44
C ALA A 104 -8.93 23.88 -0.65
N LEU A 105 -8.29 22.87 -0.06
CA LEU A 105 -8.72 21.47 -0.14
C LEU A 105 -10.09 21.26 0.52
N ALA A 106 -10.32 21.79 1.72
CA ALA A 106 -11.62 21.73 2.40
C ALA A 106 -12.74 22.24 1.50
N ARG A 107 -12.51 23.39 0.86
CA ARG A 107 -13.46 23.98 -0.07
C ARG A 107 -13.69 23.10 -1.29
N GLN A 108 -12.62 22.53 -1.87
CA GLN A 108 -12.74 21.61 -3.01
C GLN A 108 -13.55 20.35 -2.67
N ILE A 109 -13.35 19.76 -1.49
CA ILE A 109 -14.10 18.57 -1.05
C ILE A 109 -15.60 18.90 -0.91
N VAL A 110 -15.93 20.07 -0.35
CA VAL A 110 -17.33 20.51 -0.21
C VAL A 110 -17.96 20.80 -1.57
N ASP A 111 -17.28 21.57 -2.43
CA ASP A 111 -17.73 21.90 -3.80
C ASP A 111 -17.89 20.62 -4.64
N GLY A 112 -17.05 19.61 -4.38
CA GLY A 112 -17.02 18.29 -5.04
C GLY A 112 -18.36 17.56 -5.05
N LYS A 113 -19.25 17.82 -4.08
CA LYS A 113 -20.57 17.17 -4.01
C LYS A 113 -21.48 17.61 -5.15
N SER A 114 -21.37 18.86 -5.56
CA SER A 114 -22.13 19.40 -6.69
C SER A 114 -21.47 19.12 -8.02
N THR A 115 -20.15 19.01 -8.06
CA THR A 115 -19.38 18.78 -9.30
C THR A 115 -19.06 17.32 -9.58
N ARG A 116 -19.44 16.40 -8.69
CA ARG A 116 -19.04 14.97 -8.69
C ARG A 116 -17.52 14.80 -8.79
N THR A 117 -16.79 15.66 -8.08
CA THR A 117 -15.33 15.57 -7.97
C THR A 117 -14.97 14.96 -6.62
N ILE A 118 -14.28 13.82 -6.65
CA ILE A 118 -13.84 13.08 -5.48
C ILE A 118 -12.35 13.28 -5.31
N PHE A 119 -11.95 13.81 -4.16
CA PHE A 119 -10.55 13.96 -3.77
C PHE A 119 -10.13 12.74 -2.95
N VAL A 120 -9.08 12.07 -3.43
CA VAL A 120 -8.47 10.90 -2.82
C VAL A 120 -7.06 11.28 -2.37
N ILE A 121 -6.78 11.26 -1.07
CA ILE A 121 -5.39 11.36 -0.58
C ILE A 121 -4.85 9.95 -0.44
N LEU A 122 -3.73 9.68 -1.09
CA LEU A 122 -3.02 8.41 -1.01
C LEU A 122 -1.75 8.60 -0.17
N SER A 123 -1.64 7.88 0.94
CA SER A 123 -0.61 8.13 1.96
C SER A 123 -0.27 6.88 2.76
N PRO A 124 0.99 6.67 3.18
CA PRO A 124 1.37 5.54 4.04
C PRO A 124 1.00 5.75 5.52
N VAL A 125 0.41 6.90 5.85
CA VAL A 125 -0.02 7.26 7.21
C VAL A 125 -1.33 8.03 7.16
N VAL A 126 -2.13 7.95 8.21
CA VAL A 126 -3.32 8.79 8.41
C VAL A 126 -2.97 9.98 9.31
N GLN A 127 -2.72 11.14 8.71
CA GLN A 127 -2.40 12.39 9.40
C GLN A 127 -3.32 13.52 8.92
N ILE A 128 -4.57 13.48 9.37
CA ILE A 128 -5.61 14.43 8.95
C ILE A 128 -5.70 15.55 10.01
N PRO A 129 -5.51 16.83 9.64
CA PRO A 129 -5.78 17.96 10.53
C PRO A 129 -7.24 18.02 10.99
N THR A 130 -7.48 18.55 12.18
CA THR A 130 -8.82 18.55 12.81
C THR A 130 -9.89 19.24 11.95
N GLU A 131 -9.49 20.25 11.18
CA GLU A 131 -10.34 20.99 10.25
C GLU A 131 -10.86 20.13 9.09
N LEU A 132 -10.13 19.06 8.73
CA LEU A 132 -10.45 18.15 7.62
C LEU A 132 -11.02 16.81 8.10
N GLU A 133 -10.91 16.47 9.39
CA GLU A 133 -11.32 15.15 9.93
C GLU A 133 -12.73 14.74 9.55
N LYS A 134 -13.70 15.67 9.56
CA LYS A 134 -15.10 15.38 9.24
C LYS A 134 -15.41 15.36 7.74
N LEU A 135 -14.46 15.77 6.91
CA LEU A 135 -14.58 15.80 5.45
C LEU A 135 -14.04 14.52 4.80
N PHE A 136 -13.19 13.77 5.50
CA PHE A 136 -12.58 12.56 5.00
C PHE A 136 -13.20 11.30 5.61
N ILE A 137 -13.43 10.31 4.76
CA ILE A 137 -13.52 8.91 5.18
C ILE A 137 -12.18 8.22 4.93
N VAL A 138 -11.73 7.39 5.87
CA VAL A 138 -10.49 6.63 5.76
C VAL A 138 -10.81 5.20 5.35
N ILE A 139 -10.06 4.67 4.39
CA ILE A 139 -10.08 3.26 3.99
C ILE A 139 -8.65 2.74 3.87
N ASP A 140 -8.47 1.44 4.13
CA ASP A 140 -7.19 0.76 4.02
C ASP A 140 -7.00 0.20 2.61
N HIS A 141 -5.78 0.30 2.07
CA HIS A 141 -5.37 -0.49 0.90
C HIS A 141 -4.91 -1.87 1.38
N PRO A 142 -5.64 -2.95 1.06
CA PRO A 142 -5.27 -4.29 1.49
C PRO A 142 -3.99 -4.75 0.80
N LEU A 143 -3.15 -5.50 1.52
CA LEU A 143 -2.01 -6.19 0.93
C LEU A 143 -2.47 -7.22 -0.13
N PRO A 144 -1.59 -7.59 -1.08
CA PRO A 144 -1.92 -8.53 -2.14
C PRO A 144 -2.56 -9.83 -1.64
N THR A 145 -3.63 -10.27 -2.31
CA THR A 145 -4.25 -11.57 -2.05
C THR A 145 -3.36 -12.71 -2.53
N ARG A 146 -3.70 -13.94 -2.13
CA ARG A 146 -2.97 -15.14 -2.57
C ARG A 146 -2.93 -15.26 -4.09
N GLU A 147 -4.03 -14.93 -4.75
CA GLU A 147 -4.15 -14.94 -6.21
C GLU A 147 -3.24 -13.89 -6.85
N GLN A 148 -3.20 -12.66 -6.31
CA GLN A 148 -2.30 -11.61 -6.78
C GLN A 148 -0.83 -11.98 -6.54
N LEU A 149 -0.49 -12.59 -5.41
CA LEU A 149 0.86 -13.10 -5.13
C LEU A 149 1.28 -14.19 -6.11
N LYS A 150 0.33 -15.02 -6.56
CA LYS A 150 0.57 -16.01 -7.61
C LYS A 150 0.85 -15.35 -8.95
N GLU A 151 0.04 -14.35 -9.34
CA GLU A 151 0.28 -13.56 -10.55
C GLU A 151 1.64 -12.85 -10.51
N ILE A 152 2.04 -12.33 -9.34
CA ILE A 152 3.37 -11.75 -9.12
C ILE A 152 4.46 -12.80 -9.34
N ALA A 153 4.34 -13.99 -8.72
CA ALA A 153 5.31 -15.06 -8.87
C ALA A 153 5.45 -15.51 -10.34
N GLU A 154 4.33 -15.65 -11.05
CA GLU A 154 4.28 -15.99 -12.48
C GLU A 154 4.84 -14.88 -13.37
N GLY A 155 4.66 -13.61 -13.00
CA GLY A 155 5.24 -12.47 -13.71
C GLY A 155 6.75 -12.34 -13.53
N ILE A 156 7.28 -12.80 -12.39
CA ILE A 156 8.71 -12.79 -12.07
C ILE A 156 9.44 -14.02 -12.62
N ALA A 157 8.82 -15.20 -12.55
CA ALA A 157 9.38 -16.45 -13.09
C ALA A 157 9.00 -16.62 -14.57
N THR A 158 9.82 -16.05 -15.45
CA THR A 158 9.55 -15.99 -16.90
C THR A 158 10.13 -17.19 -17.67
N GLU A 159 11.05 -17.94 -17.08
CA GLU A 159 11.70 -19.10 -17.70
C GLU A 159 11.18 -20.45 -17.17
N GLU A 160 11.35 -21.50 -17.98
CA GLU A 160 10.93 -22.86 -17.59
C GLU A 160 11.78 -23.38 -16.42
N GLY A 161 11.13 -23.82 -15.36
CA GLY A 161 11.78 -24.34 -14.15
C GLY A 161 11.99 -23.29 -13.04
N GLU A 162 11.78 -22.01 -13.32
CA GLU A 162 11.86 -20.93 -12.31
C GLU A 162 10.70 -20.97 -11.31
N LEU A 163 9.51 -21.36 -11.77
CA LEU A 163 8.33 -21.49 -10.94
C LEU A 163 8.27 -22.92 -10.35
N PRO A 164 8.18 -23.08 -9.02
CA PRO A 164 8.17 -24.40 -8.41
C PRO A 164 6.88 -25.18 -8.76
N GLY A 165 6.92 -26.50 -8.61
CA GLY A 165 5.73 -27.35 -8.76
C GLY A 165 4.60 -26.95 -7.78
N ALA A 166 3.36 -27.28 -8.14
CA ALA A 166 2.14 -26.78 -7.48
C ALA A 166 2.17 -26.86 -5.94
N GLU A 167 2.58 -27.99 -5.35
CA GLU A 167 2.64 -28.16 -3.90
C GLU A 167 3.62 -27.17 -3.23
N ARG A 168 4.79 -26.98 -3.83
CA ARG A 168 5.82 -26.07 -3.31
C ARG A 168 5.45 -24.61 -3.59
N LEU A 169 4.77 -24.32 -4.70
CA LEU A 169 4.20 -23.00 -4.98
C LEU A 169 3.21 -22.59 -3.88
N GLU A 170 2.32 -23.48 -3.43
CA GLU A 170 1.40 -23.16 -2.33
C GLU A 170 2.15 -22.77 -1.05
N THR A 171 3.31 -23.39 -0.78
CA THR A 171 4.16 -23.04 0.36
C THR A 171 4.83 -21.67 0.17
N VAL A 172 5.30 -21.36 -1.05
CA VAL A 172 5.84 -20.03 -1.40
C VAL A 172 4.78 -18.96 -1.19
N LEU A 173 3.57 -19.16 -1.69
CA LEU A 173 2.49 -18.18 -1.56
C LEU A 173 2.08 -17.99 -0.10
N ALA A 174 2.07 -19.07 0.70
CA ALA A 174 1.83 -18.97 2.14
C ALA A 174 2.93 -18.15 2.86
N ALA A 175 4.19 -18.29 2.44
CA ALA A 175 5.30 -17.48 2.95
C ALA A 175 5.21 -16.00 2.48
N ALA A 176 4.70 -15.75 1.27
CA ALA A 176 4.56 -14.39 0.76
C ALA A 176 3.35 -13.63 1.35
N MET A 177 2.39 -14.31 1.97
CA MET A 177 1.23 -13.66 2.60
C MET A 177 1.67 -12.58 3.60
N GLY A 178 1.06 -11.40 3.49
CA GLY A 178 1.34 -10.25 4.35
C GLY A 178 2.61 -9.48 3.97
N LEU A 179 3.20 -9.76 2.80
CA LEU A 179 4.14 -8.86 2.14
C LEU A 179 3.36 -7.90 1.23
N THR A 180 3.91 -6.70 1.06
CA THR A 180 3.56 -5.84 -0.08
C THR A 180 3.99 -6.50 -1.39
N ARG A 181 3.40 -6.09 -2.52
CA ARG A 181 3.81 -6.46 -3.89
C ARG A 181 5.31 -6.27 -4.06
N LEU A 182 5.83 -5.09 -3.74
CA LEU A 182 7.26 -4.80 -3.92
C LEU A 182 8.14 -5.74 -3.09
N GLU A 183 7.74 -6.05 -1.85
CA GLU A 183 8.47 -6.99 -1.01
C GLU A 183 8.40 -8.42 -1.57
N ALA A 184 7.25 -8.85 -2.09
CA ALA A 184 7.08 -10.16 -2.72
C ALA A 184 7.90 -10.27 -4.02
N GLU A 185 7.86 -9.28 -4.89
CA GLU A 185 8.67 -9.20 -6.12
C GLU A 185 10.16 -9.30 -5.81
N ASN A 186 10.63 -8.53 -4.82
CA ASN A 186 12.02 -8.59 -4.37
C ASN A 186 12.38 -9.96 -3.78
N ALA A 187 11.48 -10.59 -3.03
CA ALA A 187 11.70 -11.92 -2.45
C ALA A 187 11.81 -13.01 -3.52
N PHE A 188 10.90 -13.00 -4.49
CA PHE A 188 10.90 -13.96 -5.60
C PHE A 188 12.13 -13.75 -6.49
N GLY A 189 12.43 -12.51 -6.88
CA GLY A 189 13.62 -12.19 -7.66
C GLY A 189 14.92 -12.59 -6.96
N LEU A 190 15.02 -12.37 -5.65
CA LEU A 190 16.17 -12.83 -4.87
C LEU A 190 16.31 -14.35 -4.86
N SER A 191 15.19 -15.08 -4.76
CA SER A 191 15.20 -16.54 -4.82
C SER A 191 15.67 -17.05 -6.19
N LEU A 192 15.21 -16.44 -7.28
CA LEU A 192 15.64 -16.81 -8.63
C LEU A 192 17.15 -16.58 -8.83
N VAL A 193 17.69 -15.47 -8.32
CA VAL A 193 19.12 -15.18 -8.41
C VAL A 193 19.97 -16.21 -7.64
N ARG A 194 19.48 -16.71 -6.51
CA ARG A 194 20.23 -17.62 -5.64
C ARG A 194 20.12 -19.08 -6.06
N ASP A 195 18.90 -19.50 -6.40
CA ASP A 195 18.53 -20.91 -6.52
C ASP A 195 17.99 -21.27 -7.91
N SER A 196 17.83 -20.29 -8.81
CA SER A 196 17.19 -20.43 -10.14
C SER A 196 15.74 -20.94 -10.10
N VAL A 197 15.15 -20.99 -8.90
CA VAL A 197 13.75 -21.36 -8.66
C VAL A 197 13.24 -20.58 -7.45
N ILE A 198 11.94 -20.23 -7.46
CA ILE A 198 11.32 -19.56 -6.32
C ILE A 198 11.12 -20.57 -5.18
N LEU A 199 11.73 -20.28 -4.03
CA LEU A 199 11.75 -21.13 -2.85
C LEU A 199 11.17 -20.41 -1.62
N PRO A 200 10.38 -21.10 -0.77
CA PRO A 200 9.82 -20.51 0.44
C PRO A 200 10.87 -19.95 1.41
N GLU A 201 12.04 -20.59 1.48
CA GLU A 201 13.13 -20.26 2.39
C GLU A 201 13.66 -18.83 2.15
N SER A 202 13.84 -18.47 0.88
CA SER A 202 14.28 -17.12 0.46
C SER A 202 13.24 -16.05 0.81
N VAL A 203 11.95 -16.36 0.67
CA VAL A 203 10.84 -15.47 1.04
C VAL A 203 10.80 -15.25 2.56
N TRP A 204 10.97 -16.32 3.34
CA TRP A 204 11.02 -16.26 4.80
C TRP A 204 12.21 -15.48 5.34
N GLU A 205 13.39 -15.65 4.74
CA GLU A 205 14.58 -14.90 5.13
C GLU A 205 14.35 -13.38 4.98
N LEU A 206 13.81 -12.97 3.85
CA LEU A 206 13.55 -11.56 3.55
C LEU A 206 12.47 -10.98 4.47
N LYS A 207 11.36 -11.70 4.67
CA LYS A 207 10.31 -11.31 5.62
C LYS A 207 10.85 -11.18 7.06
N ALA A 208 11.66 -12.14 7.51
CA ALA A 208 12.28 -12.08 8.82
C ALA A 208 13.26 -10.89 8.96
N SER A 209 13.99 -10.54 7.90
CA SER A 209 14.84 -9.35 7.88
C SER A 209 14.04 -8.05 8.02
N MET A 210 12.89 -7.96 7.36
CA MET A 210 11.99 -6.80 7.44
C MET A 210 11.40 -6.63 8.84
N LEU A 211 10.94 -7.72 9.46
CA LEU A 211 10.43 -7.70 10.83
C LEU A 211 11.49 -7.29 11.87
N LYS A 212 12.77 -7.59 11.62
CA LYS A 212 13.88 -7.07 12.44
C LYS A 212 14.04 -5.57 12.27
N LYS A 213 14.00 -5.09 11.02
CA LYS A 213 14.16 -3.66 10.70
C LYS A 213 13.03 -2.82 11.31
N SER A 214 11.80 -3.34 11.35
CA SER A 214 10.67 -2.67 11.99
C SER A 214 10.69 -2.72 13.53
N GLY A 215 11.66 -3.42 14.13
CA GLY A 215 11.75 -3.60 15.58
C GLY A 215 10.73 -4.57 16.16
N LEU A 216 9.91 -5.21 15.32
CA LEU A 216 8.88 -6.19 15.73
C LEU A 216 9.47 -7.56 16.09
N LEU A 217 10.74 -7.81 15.72
CA LEU A 217 11.39 -9.10 15.94
C LEU A 217 12.84 -8.90 16.41
N GLN A 218 13.08 -9.19 17.70
CA GLN A 218 14.43 -9.31 18.25
C GLN A 218 14.86 -10.78 18.16
N LEU A 219 15.71 -11.12 17.19
CA LEU A 219 16.34 -12.45 17.18
C LEU A 219 17.43 -12.48 18.23
N TYR A 220 17.18 -13.18 19.34
CA TYR A 220 18.22 -13.54 20.28
C TYR A 220 19.02 -14.72 19.69
N LYS A 221 20.18 -14.43 19.09
CA LYS A 221 21.18 -15.47 18.81
C LYS A 221 21.83 -15.85 20.14
N SER A 222 21.30 -16.87 20.81
CA SER A 222 22.06 -17.51 21.88
C SER A 222 23.17 -18.36 21.24
N SER A 223 24.41 -18.00 21.52
CA SER A 223 25.59 -18.87 21.35
C SER A 223 25.84 -19.75 22.57
N ASP A 224 24.97 -19.67 23.59
CA ASP A 224 25.16 -20.37 24.84
C ASP A 224 24.45 -21.73 24.77
N ASP A 225 25.21 -22.79 25.08
CA ASP A 225 24.66 -24.10 25.38
C ASP A 225 23.48 -23.95 26.36
N PHE A 226 22.42 -24.71 26.12
CA PHE A 226 21.21 -24.79 26.95
C PHE A 226 21.47 -25.04 28.45
N THR A 227 22.70 -25.36 28.83
CA THR A 227 23.19 -25.55 30.21
C THR A 227 23.36 -24.25 31.01
N SER A 228 23.34 -23.06 30.40
CA SER A 228 23.45 -21.78 31.15
C SER A 228 22.11 -21.24 31.68
N LEU A 229 20.98 -21.78 31.23
CA LEU A 229 19.65 -21.46 31.77
C LEU A 229 19.35 -22.35 32.99
N GLY A 230 19.88 -21.95 34.14
CA GLY A 230 19.56 -22.56 35.42
C GLY A 230 18.06 -22.46 35.73
N GLY A 231 17.38 -23.61 35.84
CA GLY A 231 16.17 -23.73 36.67
C GLY A 231 14.88 -24.18 36.00
N LEU A 232 14.87 -24.59 34.73
CA LEU A 232 13.67 -25.18 34.11
C LEU A 232 13.93 -26.63 33.73
N SER A 233 13.27 -27.54 34.46
CA SER A 233 13.22 -28.96 34.09
C SER A 233 12.76 -29.10 32.63
N PRO A 234 13.43 -29.92 31.82
CA PRO A 234 13.06 -30.08 30.43
C PRO A 234 11.66 -30.68 30.34
N PRO A 235 10.70 -30.07 29.63
CA PRO A 235 9.53 -30.82 29.20
C PRO A 235 10.03 -31.92 28.27
N SER A 236 9.68 -33.16 28.61
CA SER A 236 10.00 -34.34 27.82
C SER A 236 9.18 -34.34 26.54
N PHE A 237 9.58 -33.57 25.53
CA PHE A 237 9.23 -33.83 24.14
C PHE A 237 10.31 -33.18 23.27
N ALA A 238 11.22 -34.01 22.78
CA ALA A 238 12.09 -33.67 21.68
C ALA A 238 11.24 -33.69 20.42
N ASP A 239 11.05 -32.53 19.79
CA ASP A 239 10.99 -32.41 18.34
C ASP A 239 11.64 -31.08 17.95
N ARG A 240 12.52 -31.16 16.95
CA ARG A 240 13.20 -30.02 16.33
C ARG A 240 12.16 -29.19 15.59
N ASP A 241 11.53 -28.24 16.28
CA ASP A 241 10.75 -27.21 15.61
C ASP A 241 11.03 -25.84 16.24
N PHE A 242 11.26 -24.87 15.37
CA PHE A 242 11.49 -23.47 15.68
C PHE A 242 10.36 -22.90 16.55
N LEU A 243 10.57 -22.83 17.86
CA LEU A 243 9.69 -22.08 18.76
C LEU A 243 10.06 -20.59 18.72
N ILE A 244 9.36 -19.84 17.87
CA ILE A 244 9.36 -18.37 17.87
C ILE A 244 8.44 -17.91 19.00
N HIS A 245 8.99 -17.32 20.06
CA HIS A 245 8.21 -16.57 21.04
C HIS A 245 8.03 -15.13 20.55
N ILE A 246 6.80 -14.78 20.14
CA ILE A 246 6.38 -13.41 19.87
C ILE A 246 6.00 -12.78 21.22
N GLN A 247 6.89 -11.96 21.77
CA GLN A 247 6.58 -11.16 22.95
C GLN A 247 6.06 -9.80 22.47
N LEU A 248 4.74 -9.62 22.45
CA LEU A 248 4.12 -8.33 22.17
C LEU A 248 4.48 -7.35 23.30
N GLY A 249 5.33 -6.38 22.99
CA GLY A 249 5.72 -5.33 23.93
C GLY A 249 4.50 -4.53 24.36
N HIS A 250 4.04 -4.72 25.60
CA HIS A 250 3.18 -3.77 26.29
C HIS A 250 4.00 -2.54 26.66
N GLY A 251 3.87 -1.47 25.88
CA GLY A 251 4.33 -0.13 26.26
C GLY A 251 3.41 0.42 27.35
N TYR A 252 3.80 0.23 28.62
CA TYR A 252 3.25 0.97 29.75
C TYR A 252 3.86 2.37 29.81
N MET A 253 2.99 3.31 30.16
CA MET A 253 3.20 4.73 30.51
C MET A 253 4.54 5.06 31.19
N SER A 254 5.13 6.18 30.77
CA SER A 254 5.68 7.24 31.63
C SER A 254 5.74 8.54 30.85
#